data_AF-A0A916PZQ0-F1
#
_entry.id   AF-A0A916PZQ0-F1
#
_cell.length_a   1.000
_cell.length_b   1.000
_cell.length_c   1.000
_cell.angle_alpha   90.00
_cell.angle_beta   90.00
_cell.angle_gamma   90.00
#
_symmetry.space_group_name_H-M   'P 1'
#
loop_
_entity.id
_entity.type
_entity.pdbx_description
1 polymer ?
#
loop_
_entity_poly.entity_id
_entity_poly.type
_entity_poly.pdbx_seq_one_letter_code
_entity_poly.pdbx_strand_id
1 'polypeptide(L)'
;MKDTKDENDTLDEDELFRLGGKTSNFVVVPAEIRYHHIKVEDFDKPVAAIAYNNSTYSLFRTSFDWAEVEKITSRLSAAYVITVIKKGWAIWVFEY
;
A
#
# COMPACT_ATOMS: atom_id res chain seq x y z
N MET A 1 34.08 20.35 -14.38
CA MET A 1 34.17 18.89 -14.64
C MET A 1 32.89 18.27 -14.13
N LYS A 2 32.34 17.29 -14.85
CA LYS A 2 31.05 16.66 -14.53
C LYS A 2 31.24 15.71 -13.35
N ASP A 3 30.54 15.98 -12.25
CA ASP A 3 30.34 15.00 -11.19
C ASP A 3 29.15 14.14 -11.57
N THR A 4 29.46 12.93 -12.01
CA THR A 4 28.50 11.86 -12.29
C THR A 4 27.92 11.40 -10.96
N LYS A 5 26.64 11.67 -10.74
CA LYS A 5 25.83 11.12 -9.65
C LYS A 5 25.62 9.64 -9.96
N ASP A 6 26.30 8.78 -9.21
CA ASP A 6 26.07 7.34 -9.26
C ASP A 6 24.72 7.02 -8.60
N GLU A 7 23.94 6.28 -9.37
CA GLU A 7 22.56 5.91 -9.15
C GLU A 7 22.52 4.70 -8.19
N ASN A 8 22.17 4.94 -6.94
CA ASN A 8 21.62 3.90 -6.07
C ASN A 8 20.39 4.48 -5.40
N ASP A 9 19.29 4.43 -6.15
CA ASP A 9 17.95 4.86 -5.75
C ASP A 9 17.35 3.84 -4.78
N THR A 10 18.01 3.68 -3.63
CA THR A 10 17.42 3.03 -2.46
C THR A 10 16.76 4.17 -1.70
N LEU A 11 15.47 4.39 -1.95
CA LEU A 11 14.69 5.40 -1.24
C LEU A 11 14.89 5.17 0.26
N ASP A 12 15.49 6.16 0.94
CA ASP A 12 15.72 6.10 2.38
C ASP A 12 14.38 5.87 3.08
N GLU A 13 14.35 5.00 4.09
CA GLU A 13 13.12 4.69 4.84
C GLU A 13 12.42 5.96 5.35
N ASP A 14 13.22 6.97 5.70
CA ASP A 14 12.76 8.30 6.11
C ASP A 14 12.06 9.10 4.99
N GLU A 15 12.40 8.87 3.73
CA GLU A 15 11.77 9.53 2.58
C GLU A 15 10.39 8.91 2.27
N LEU A 16 10.23 7.60 2.48
CA LEU A 16 8.92 6.92 2.47
C LEU A 16 7.96 7.50 3.53
N PHE A 17 8.48 7.94 4.69
CA PHE A 17 7.66 8.57 5.74
C PHE A 17 7.24 10.02 5.42
N ARG A 18 8.02 10.76 4.61
CA ARG A 18 7.76 12.20 4.36
C ARG A 18 6.72 12.49 3.28
N LEU A 19 6.38 11.51 2.44
CA LEU A 19 5.30 11.62 1.46
C LEU A 19 3.89 11.56 2.09
N GLY A 20 3.79 11.22 3.38
CA GLY A 20 2.54 11.10 4.11
C GLY A 20 1.96 12.42 4.64
N GLY A 21 1.66 13.36 3.75
CA GLY A 21 0.93 14.57 4.09
C GLY A 21 -0.53 14.28 4.47
N LYS A 22 -0.79 14.13 5.78
CA LYS A 22 -2.11 14.23 6.45
C LYS A 22 -3.03 13.00 6.51
N THR A 23 -2.56 11.80 6.20
CA THR A 23 -3.22 10.54 6.60
C THR A 23 -2.18 9.57 7.13
N SER A 24 -2.12 9.40 8.44
CA SER A 24 -1.16 8.53 9.11
C SER A 24 -1.39 7.08 8.69
N ASN A 25 -0.68 6.57 7.68
CA ASN A 25 -0.30 5.16 7.40
C ASN A 25 -0.09 4.97 5.89
N PHE A 26 1.12 5.22 5.37
CA PHE A 26 1.33 5.16 3.90
C PHE A 26 2.01 3.90 3.39
N VAL A 27 2.94 3.28 4.11
CA VAL A 27 3.50 1.98 3.73
C VAL A 27 3.79 1.23 5.01
N VAL A 28 3.22 0.04 5.16
CA VAL A 28 3.41 -0.78 6.36
C VAL A 28 4.41 -1.90 6.09
N VAL A 29 5.26 -2.17 7.08
CA VAL A 29 6.24 -3.24 7.00
C VAL A 29 5.49 -4.59 7.09
N PRO A 30 5.81 -5.59 6.24
CA PRO A 30 5.10 -6.87 6.22
C PRO A 30 5.04 -7.63 7.55
N ALA A 31 5.94 -7.33 8.50
CA ALA A 31 6.05 -8.02 9.78
C ALA A 31 4.78 -7.90 10.66
N GLU A 32 4.00 -6.84 10.47
CA GLU A 32 2.77 -6.59 11.25
C GLU A 32 1.49 -7.06 10.54
N ILE A 33 1.64 -7.64 9.35
CA ILE A 33 0.52 -7.95 8.45
C ILE A 33 0.22 -9.43 8.49
N ARG A 34 -1.06 -9.78 8.75
CA ARG A 34 -1.54 -11.15 8.59
C ARG A 34 -2.38 -11.25 7.33
N TYR A 35 -1.89 -12.01 6.35
CA TYR A 35 -2.63 -12.31 5.12
C TYR A 35 -3.69 -13.37 5.37
N HIS A 36 -4.90 -13.14 4.88
CA HIS A 36 -5.99 -14.11 4.88
C HIS A 36 -6.91 -13.87 3.68
N HIS A 37 -8.02 -14.60 3.62
CA HIS A 37 -9.09 -14.35 2.65
C HIS A 37 -10.38 -14.05 3.39
N ILE A 38 -11.20 -13.16 2.84
CA ILE A 38 -12.55 -12.86 3.33
C ILE A 38 -13.57 -13.18 2.26
N LYS A 39 -14.79 -13.49 2.69
CA LYS A 39 -15.94 -13.57 1.80
C LYS A 39 -16.66 -12.23 1.84
N VAL A 40 -16.68 -11.52 0.72
CA VAL A 40 -17.44 -10.28 0.55
C VAL A 40 -18.78 -10.65 -0.07
N GLU A 41 -19.90 -10.12 0.43
CA GLU A 41 -21.24 -10.50 -0.04
C GLU A 41 -21.42 -10.27 -1.54
N ASP A 42 -20.76 -9.25 -2.09
CA ASP A 42 -20.81 -8.89 -3.51
C ASP A 42 -19.94 -9.80 -4.42
N PHE A 43 -19.12 -10.68 -3.85
CA PHE A 43 -18.19 -11.53 -4.61
C PHE A 43 -18.37 -13.02 -4.31
N ASP A 44 -18.59 -13.80 -5.37
CA ASP A 44 -18.68 -15.27 -5.30
C ASP A 44 -17.38 -15.95 -4.87
N LYS A 45 -16.23 -15.26 -4.98
CA LYS A 45 -14.91 -15.79 -4.65
C LYS A 45 -14.32 -15.08 -3.44
N PRO A 46 -13.57 -15.80 -2.58
CA PRO A 46 -12.84 -15.19 -1.48
C PRO A 46 -11.87 -14.12 -2.00
N VAL A 47 -11.92 -12.95 -1.39
CA VAL A 47 -11.05 -11.81 -1.70
C VAL A 47 -9.84 -11.87 -0.79
N ALA A 48 -8.65 -11.61 -1.34
CA ALA A 48 -7.43 -11.50 -0.54
C ALA A 48 -7.56 -10.32 0.42
N ALA A 49 -7.18 -10.51 1.68
CA ALA A 49 -7.26 -9.50 2.71
C ALA A 49 -6.06 -9.53 3.63
N ILE A 50 -5.87 -8.42 4.34
CA ILE A 50 -4.90 -8.29 5.40
C ILE A 50 -5.58 -7.86 6.69
N ALA A 51 -5.12 -8.40 7.81
CA ALA A 51 -5.39 -7.84 9.12
C ALA A 51 -4.19 -6.97 9.53
N TYR A 52 -4.48 -5.71 9.83
CA TYR A 52 -3.51 -4.71 10.29
C TYR A 52 -4.17 -3.81 11.34
N ASN A 53 -3.50 -3.54 12.47
CA ASN A 53 -4.04 -2.73 13.57
C ASN A 53 -5.48 -3.11 13.99
N ASN A 54 -5.73 -4.41 14.20
CA ASN A 54 -7.04 -4.96 14.56
C ASN A 54 -8.18 -4.67 13.56
N SER A 55 -7.82 -4.24 12.35
CA SER A 55 -8.74 -3.91 11.27
C SER A 55 -8.49 -4.82 10.07
N THR A 56 -9.54 -5.10 9.31
CA THR A 56 -9.45 -5.92 8.09
C THR A 56 -9.46 -5.01 6.87
N TYR A 57 -8.57 -5.27 5.93
CA TYR A 57 -8.50 -4.56 4.66
C TYR A 57 -8.51 -5.57 3.51
N SER A 58 -9.34 -5.35 2.50
CA SER A 58 -9.39 -6.19 1.30
C SER A 58 -8.47 -5.66 0.21
N LEU A 59 -8.01 -6.54 -0.67
CA LEU A 59 -7.20 -6.16 -1.81
C LEU A 59 -8.05 -5.39 -2.82
N PHE A 60 -7.73 -4.10 -2.98
CA PHE A 60 -8.42 -3.24 -3.93
C PHE A 60 -7.73 -3.24 -5.30
N ARG A 61 -6.42 -2.97 -5.32
CA ARG A 61 -5.66 -2.89 -6.57
C ARG A 61 -4.18 -3.13 -6.34
N THR A 62 -3.47 -3.56 -7.37
CA THR A 62 -2.01 -3.57 -7.40
C THR A 62 -1.52 -2.64 -8.51
N SER A 63 -0.39 -1.98 -8.30
CA SER A 63 0.24 -1.11 -9.27
C SER A 63 1.76 -1.26 -9.21
N PHE A 64 2.39 -1.15 -10.38
CA PHE A 64 3.84 -1.14 -10.54
C PHE A 64 4.42 0.28 -10.56
N ASP A 65 3.55 1.30 -10.57
CA ASP A 65 3.90 2.72 -10.63
C ASP A 65 3.36 3.44 -9.39
N TRP A 66 4.26 4.08 -8.65
CA TRP A 66 3.93 4.85 -7.45
C TRP A 66 3.05 6.06 -7.76
N ALA A 67 3.27 6.73 -8.89
CA ALA A 67 2.45 7.88 -9.28
C ALA A 67 0.98 7.46 -9.54
N GLU A 68 0.77 6.24 -10.05
CA GLU A 68 -0.57 5.66 -10.15
C GLU A 68 -1.15 5.33 -8.77
N VAL A 69 -0.35 4.78 -7.85
CA VAL A 69 -0.79 4.51 -6.47
C VAL A 69 -1.27 5.78 -5.79
N GLU A 70 -0.48 6.86 -5.83
CA GLU A 70 -0.83 8.16 -5.23
C GLU A 70 -2.10 8.74 -5.87
N LYS A 71 -2.25 8.63 -7.19
CA LYS A 71 -3.44 9.10 -7.90
C LYS A 71 -4.70 8.32 -7.50
N ILE A 72 -4.58 7.03 -7.24
CA ILE A 72 -5.69 6.20 -6.77
C ILE A 72 -6.04 6.59 -5.33
N THR A 73 -5.04 6.61 -4.44
CA THR A 73 -5.27 6.80 -3.01
C THR A 73 -5.70 8.22 -2.65
N SER A 74 -5.25 9.23 -3.39
CA SER A 74 -5.75 10.61 -3.26
C SER A 74 -7.24 10.78 -3.56
N ARG A 75 -7.85 9.80 -4.26
CA ARG A 75 -9.28 9.80 -4.62
C ARG A 75 -10.11 8.84 -3.76
N LEU A 76 -9.47 8.02 -2.93
CA LEU A 76 -10.16 7.09 -2.05
C LEU A 76 -10.73 7.86 -0.85
N SER A 77 -12.03 7.70 -0.61
CA SER A 77 -12.70 8.23 0.58
C SER A 77 -12.60 7.28 1.78
N ALA A 78 -12.24 6.03 1.54
CA ALA A 78 -12.09 5.00 2.57
C ALA A 78 -10.65 4.97 3.11
N ALA A 79 -10.49 4.49 4.35
CA ALA A 79 -9.17 4.21 4.90
C ALA A 79 -8.50 3.11 4.08
N TYR A 80 -7.19 3.25 3.84
CA TYR A 80 -6.40 2.31 3.06
C TYR A 80 -5.04 2.06 3.69
N VAL A 81 -4.41 0.98 3.26
CA VAL A 81 -3.05 0.57 3.61
C VAL A 81 -2.35 0.20 2.31
N ILE A 82 -1.06 0.53 2.17
CA ILE A 82 -0.25 0.09 1.02
C ILE A 82 0.84 -0.85 1.53
N THR A 83 1.05 -1.95 0.81
CA THR A 83 2.14 -2.89 1.07
C THR A 83 3.04 -3.04 -0.15
N VAL A 84 4.32 -3.26 0.08
CA VAL A 84 5.27 -3.61 -0.99
C VAL A 84 5.10 -5.09 -1.33
N ILE A 85 5.00 -5.37 -2.63
CA ILE A 85 4.97 -6.72 -3.20
C ILE A 85 6.15 -6.88 -4.17
N LYS A 86 6.46 -8.12 -4.58
CA LYS A 86 7.56 -8.41 -5.53
C LYS A 86 7.52 -7.61 -6.85
N LYS A 87 6.37 -7.02 -7.15
CA LYS A 87 6.00 -6.42 -8.43
C LYS A 87 5.44 -4.99 -8.23
N GLY A 88 5.89 -4.27 -7.21
CA GLY A 88 5.44 -2.91 -6.92
C GLY A 88 4.63 -2.84 -5.62
N TRP A 89 3.41 -2.33 -5.69
CA TRP A 89 2.60 -2.01 -4.51
C TRP A 89 1.19 -2.60 -4.59
N ALA A 90 0.68 -3.03 -3.44
CA ALA A 90 -0.70 -3.43 -3.27
C ALA A 90 -1.42 -2.41 -2.39
N ILE A 91 -2.59 -1.97 -2.84
CA ILE A 91 -3.49 -1.05 -2.13
C ILE A 91 -4.59 -1.91 -1.50
N TRP A 92 -4.75 -1.79 -0.20
CA TRP A 92 -5.74 -2.48 0.61
C TRP A 92 -6.73 -1.46 1.16
N VAL A 93 -8.03 -1.73 1.05
CA VAL A 93 -9.08 -0.80 1.50
C VAL A 93 -9.81 -1.40 2.70
N PHE A 94 -10.13 -0.55 3.68
CA PHE A 94 -10.77 -0.97 4.92
C PHE A 94 -12.16 -1.57 4.68
N GLU A 95 -12.40 -2.72 5.32
CA GLU A 95 -13.68 -3.41 5.33
C GLU A 95 -14.34 -3.22 6.70
N TYR A 96 -15.63 -2.85 6.70
CA TYR A 96 -16.43 -2.60 7.91
C TYR A 96 -17.18 -3.85 8.37
#